data_AF-E8LYQ4-F1
#
_entry.id   AF-E8LYQ4-F1
#
_cell.length_a   1.000
_cell.length_b   1.000
_cell.length_c   1.000
_cell.angle_alpha   90.00
_cell.angle_beta   90.00
_cell.angle_gamma   90.00
#
_symmetry.space_group_name_H-M   'P 1'
#
loop_
_entity.id
_entity.type
_entity.pdbx_description
1 polymer ?
#
loop_
_entity_poly.entity_id
_entity_poly.type
_entity_poly.pdbx_seq_one_letter_code
_entity_poly.pdbx_strand_id
1 'polypeptide(L)'
;MVGLIENKVSLANRRAEMVKAILTELVKSNSQFKSARKLSEYLAIKMAEHGEHIDSSTLRRAGSHYKTLIDDYIAAGSSKKVAAKNMKKDLKLRQQNKLITDLESKLVEKTAELAEKEDEIKLLLVDMREVRSKAVATMQPPQAETYTRSELSELRSQLKKNERQLDKACHVIETLMNELDGTYEITSEKVIDSVTEEELFNRNDFESYFSYISDRRKP
;
A
#
# COMPACT_ATOMS: atom_id res chain seq x y z
N MET A 1 -87.78 -11.39 -14.43
CA MET A 1 -86.42 -10.85 -14.70
C MET A 1 -85.58 -10.65 -13.42
N VAL A 2 -86.19 -10.28 -12.28
CA VAL A 2 -85.47 -10.01 -11.02
C VAL A 2 -84.75 -11.24 -10.44
N GLY A 3 -85.38 -12.41 -10.39
CA GLY A 3 -84.77 -13.62 -9.80
C GLY A 3 -83.54 -14.18 -10.53
N LEU A 4 -83.36 -13.93 -11.83
CA LEU A 4 -82.16 -14.38 -12.57
C LEU A 4 -80.93 -13.53 -12.26
N ILE A 5 -81.13 -12.25 -11.92
CA ILE A 5 -80.05 -11.34 -11.54
C ILE A 5 -79.61 -11.66 -10.11
N GLU A 6 -80.56 -11.85 -9.19
CA GLU A 6 -80.29 -12.24 -7.80
C GLU A 6 -79.56 -13.58 -7.69
N ASN A 7 -79.94 -14.57 -8.51
CA ASN A 7 -79.24 -15.86 -8.58
C ASN A 7 -77.80 -15.73 -9.11
N LYS A 8 -77.54 -14.81 -10.05
CA LYS A 8 -76.18 -14.56 -10.56
C LYS A 8 -75.32 -13.80 -9.56
N VAL A 9 -75.91 -12.85 -8.83
CA VAL A 9 -75.22 -12.09 -7.77
C VAL A 9 -74.87 -12.99 -6.60
N SER A 10 -75.81 -13.82 -6.13
CA SER A 10 -75.56 -14.78 -5.05
C SER A 10 -74.50 -15.82 -5.40
N LEU A 11 -74.52 -16.35 -6.64
CA LEU A 11 -73.48 -17.25 -7.13
C LEU A 11 -72.10 -16.58 -7.18
N ALA A 12 -72.02 -15.33 -7.63
CA ALA A 12 -70.76 -14.58 -7.67
C ALA A 12 -70.21 -14.30 -6.25
N ASN A 13 -71.08 -13.98 -5.30
CA ASN A 13 -70.70 -13.75 -3.91
C ASN A 13 -70.20 -15.04 -3.26
N ARG A 14 -70.90 -16.17 -3.45
CA ARG A 14 -70.47 -17.48 -2.96
C ARG A 14 -69.09 -17.87 -3.50
N ARG A 15 -68.85 -17.65 -4.80
CA ARG A 15 -67.53 -17.85 -5.43
C ARG A 15 -66.46 -16.97 -4.80
N ALA A 16 -66.77 -15.72 -4.52
CA ALA A 16 -65.82 -14.78 -3.92
C ALA A 16 -65.44 -15.20 -2.50
N GLU A 17 -66.41 -15.70 -1.72
CA GLU A 17 -66.16 -16.25 -0.38
C GLU A 17 -65.27 -17.49 -0.42
N MET A 18 -65.48 -18.40 -1.37
CA MET A 18 -64.61 -19.56 -1.55
C MET A 18 -63.18 -19.16 -1.93
N VAL A 19 -63.03 -18.20 -2.84
CA VAL A 19 -61.70 -17.66 -3.18
C VAL A 19 -61.02 -17.07 -1.95
N LYS A 20 -61.75 -16.29 -1.13
CA LYS A 20 -61.21 -15.76 0.14
C LYS A 20 -60.80 -16.87 1.10
N ALA A 21 -61.62 -17.91 1.26
CA ALA A 21 -61.33 -19.04 2.12
C ALA A 21 -60.03 -19.75 1.69
N ILE A 22 -59.90 -20.11 0.41
CA ILE A 22 -58.70 -20.76 -0.13
C ILE A 22 -57.48 -19.84 0.05
N LEU A 23 -57.59 -18.55 -0.24
CA LEU A 23 -56.49 -17.61 -0.03
C LEU A 23 -56.07 -17.53 1.45
N THR A 24 -57.02 -17.56 2.40
CA THR A 24 -56.69 -17.56 3.83
C THR A 24 -55.99 -18.84 4.27
N GLU A 25 -56.34 -20.00 3.71
CA GLU A 25 -55.63 -21.26 3.94
C GLU A 25 -54.22 -21.23 3.35
N LEU A 26 -54.04 -20.61 2.20
CA LEU A 26 -52.72 -20.41 1.59
C LEU A 26 -51.83 -19.49 2.45
N VAL A 27 -52.40 -18.44 3.05
CA VAL A 27 -51.68 -17.62 4.04
C VAL A 27 -51.28 -18.47 5.25
N LYS A 28 -52.20 -19.27 5.82
CA LYS A 28 -51.93 -20.11 6.99
C LYS A 28 -50.84 -21.17 6.72
N SER A 29 -50.82 -21.73 5.52
CA SER A 29 -49.81 -22.70 5.08
C SER A 29 -48.50 -22.08 4.61
N ASN A 30 -48.36 -20.75 4.67
CA ASN A 30 -47.18 -20.00 4.20
C ASN A 30 -46.84 -20.24 2.71
N SER A 31 -47.80 -20.69 1.90
CA SER A 31 -47.58 -21.02 0.50
C SER A 31 -47.56 -19.76 -0.36
N GLN A 32 -46.46 -19.52 -1.09
CA GLN A 32 -46.29 -18.29 -1.85
C GLN A 32 -46.29 -18.55 -3.36
N PHE A 33 -47.11 -17.77 -4.07
CA PHE A 33 -47.16 -17.77 -5.52
C PHE A 33 -46.48 -16.52 -6.06
N LYS A 34 -45.59 -16.69 -7.05
CA LYS A 34 -44.86 -15.59 -7.70
C LYS A 34 -45.65 -14.91 -8.83
N SER A 35 -46.78 -15.48 -9.24
CA SER A 35 -47.54 -15.03 -10.41
C SER A 35 -49.04 -15.21 -10.21
N ALA A 36 -49.80 -14.17 -10.57
CA ALA A 36 -51.27 -14.18 -10.57
C ALA A 36 -51.84 -15.28 -11.47
N ARG A 37 -51.11 -15.64 -12.53
CA ARG A 37 -51.48 -16.72 -13.45
C ARG A 37 -51.47 -18.08 -12.77
N LYS A 38 -50.40 -18.42 -12.06
CA LYS A 38 -50.28 -19.68 -11.33
C LYS A 38 -51.26 -19.76 -10.15
N LEU A 39 -51.46 -18.64 -9.46
CA LEU A 39 -52.42 -18.56 -8.35
C LEU A 39 -53.87 -18.76 -8.83
N SER A 40 -54.26 -18.16 -9.95
CA SER A 40 -55.60 -18.34 -10.54
C SER A 40 -55.82 -19.74 -11.13
N GLU A 41 -54.79 -20.38 -11.69
CA GLU A 41 -54.86 -21.78 -12.13
C GLU A 41 -55.07 -22.71 -10.92
N TYR A 42 -54.34 -22.49 -9.83
CA TYR A 42 -54.51 -23.24 -8.58
C TYR A 42 -55.91 -23.04 -7.97
N LEU A 43 -56.38 -21.79 -7.91
CA LEU A 43 -57.72 -21.47 -7.40
C LEU A 43 -58.81 -22.13 -8.25
N ALA A 44 -58.67 -22.14 -9.57
CA ALA A 44 -59.62 -22.81 -10.46
C ALA A 44 -59.71 -24.32 -10.19
N ILE A 45 -58.56 -24.99 -9.99
CA ILE A 45 -58.50 -26.40 -9.62
C ILE A 45 -59.16 -26.65 -8.26
N LYS A 46 -58.83 -25.84 -7.25
CA LYS A 46 -59.40 -25.96 -5.91
C LYS A 46 -60.90 -25.69 -5.85
N MET A 47 -61.40 -24.71 -6.59
CA MET A 47 -62.83 -24.47 -6.68
C MET A 47 -63.56 -25.62 -7.37
N ALA A 48 -62.96 -26.24 -8.40
CA ALA A 48 -63.50 -27.43 -9.03
C ALA A 48 -63.56 -28.63 -8.07
N GLU A 49 -62.56 -28.83 -7.21
CA GLU A 49 -62.57 -29.84 -6.14
C GLU A 49 -63.73 -29.62 -5.14
N HIS A 50 -64.10 -28.36 -4.89
CA HIS A 50 -65.24 -27.98 -4.04
C HIS A 50 -66.60 -27.96 -4.78
N GLY A 51 -66.66 -28.46 -6.02
CA GLY A 51 -67.89 -28.58 -6.80
C GLY A 51 -68.30 -27.32 -7.57
N GLU A 52 -67.45 -26.29 -7.62
CA GLU A 52 -67.69 -25.07 -8.37
C GLU A 52 -66.65 -24.85 -9.48
N HIS A 53 -67.01 -25.22 -10.70
CA HIS A 53 -66.13 -25.00 -11.85
C HIS A 53 -66.10 -23.52 -12.25
N ILE A 54 -64.90 -22.94 -12.25
CA ILE A 54 -64.60 -21.63 -12.81
C ILE A 54 -63.30 -21.66 -13.61
N ASP A 55 -63.24 -20.90 -14.71
CA ASP A 55 -62.02 -20.79 -15.50
C ASP A 55 -61.02 -19.83 -14.86
N SER A 56 -59.73 -20.20 -14.93
CA SER A 56 -58.64 -19.33 -14.47
C SER A 56 -58.59 -17.99 -15.21
N SER A 57 -59.08 -17.93 -16.45
CA SER A 57 -59.22 -16.68 -17.23
C SER A 57 -60.29 -15.75 -16.64
N THR A 58 -61.39 -16.31 -16.13
CA THR A 58 -62.48 -15.55 -15.50
C THR A 58 -62.02 -14.93 -14.19
N LEU A 59 -61.23 -15.66 -13.40
CA LEU A 59 -60.61 -15.14 -12.17
C LEU A 59 -59.65 -13.96 -12.44
N ARG A 60 -59.03 -13.90 -13.62
CA ARG A 60 -58.08 -12.85 -14.02
C ARG A 60 -58.68 -11.71 -14.85
N ARG A 61 -59.98 -11.75 -15.16
CA ARG A 61 -60.62 -10.74 -16.02
C ARG A 61 -60.53 -9.36 -15.38
N ALA A 62 -60.20 -8.34 -16.18
CA ALA A 62 -60.16 -6.95 -15.71
C ALA A 62 -61.54 -6.51 -15.18
N GLY A 63 -61.56 -5.83 -14.03
CA GLY A 63 -62.79 -5.43 -13.35
C GLY A 63 -63.50 -6.53 -12.55
N SER A 64 -62.93 -7.75 -12.46
CA SER A 64 -63.49 -8.80 -11.60
C SER A 64 -63.06 -8.62 -10.14
N HIS A 65 -63.97 -8.93 -9.22
CA HIS A 65 -63.68 -8.92 -7.78
C HIS A 65 -62.68 -10.02 -7.37
N TYR A 66 -62.55 -11.07 -8.17
CA TYR A 66 -61.58 -12.14 -7.92
C TYR A 66 -60.15 -11.70 -8.20
N LYS A 67 -59.97 -10.87 -9.24
CA LYS A 67 -58.66 -10.37 -9.64
C LYS A 67 -58.04 -9.51 -8.55
N THR A 68 -58.82 -8.62 -7.93
CA THR A 68 -58.34 -7.79 -6.82
C THR A 68 -57.86 -8.65 -5.65
N LEU A 69 -58.61 -9.69 -5.27
CA LEU A 69 -58.20 -10.60 -4.19
C LEU A 69 -56.89 -11.36 -4.49
N ILE A 70 -56.69 -11.77 -5.75
CA ILE A 70 -55.49 -12.47 -6.22
C ILE A 70 -54.28 -11.51 -6.24
N ASP A 71 -54.48 -10.29 -6.74
CA ASP A 71 -53.44 -9.28 -6.84
C ASP A 71 -53.02 -8.79 -5.44
N ASP A 72 -53.97 -8.60 -4.52
CA ASP A 72 -53.72 -8.24 -3.12
C ASP A 72 -52.89 -9.30 -2.39
N TYR A 73 -53.19 -10.59 -2.61
CA TYR A 73 -52.42 -11.70 -2.04
C TYR A 73 -50.95 -11.68 -2.49
N ILE A 74 -50.72 -11.41 -3.78
CA ILE A 74 -49.37 -11.37 -4.36
C ILE A 74 -48.61 -10.13 -3.90
N ALA A 75 -49.28 -8.99 -3.83
CA ALA A 75 -48.71 -7.73 -3.33
C ALA A 75 -48.30 -7.85 -1.84
N ALA A 76 -49.10 -8.52 -1.02
CA ALA A 76 -48.77 -8.78 0.38
C ALA A 76 -47.51 -9.66 0.54
N GLY A 77 -47.31 -10.64 -0.34
CA GLY A 77 -46.12 -11.50 -0.36
C GLY A 77 -44.84 -10.81 -0.85
N SER A 78 -44.94 -9.84 -1.77
CA SER A 78 -43.80 -9.08 -2.30
C SER A 78 -43.32 -8.00 -1.33
N SER A 79 -44.25 -7.30 -0.65
CA SER A 79 -43.94 -6.27 0.34
C SER A 79 -43.05 -6.78 1.49
N LYS A 80 -43.36 -7.97 2.05
CA LYS A 80 -42.55 -8.59 3.11
C LYS A 80 -41.12 -8.91 2.69
N LYS A 81 -40.88 -9.30 1.43
CA LYS A 81 -39.54 -9.61 0.89
C LYS A 81 -38.70 -8.35 0.66
N VAL A 82 -39.32 -7.27 0.21
CA VAL A 82 -38.64 -5.98 0.01
C VAL A 82 -38.26 -5.38 1.36
N ALA A 83 -39.16 -5.42 2.35
CA ALA A 83 -38.87 -4.98 3.71
C ALA A 83 -37.68 -5.74 4.34
N ALA A 84 -37.66 -7.08 4.25
CA ALA A 84 -36.55 -7.89 4.75
C ALA A 84 -35.20 -7.60 4.05
N LYS A 85 -35.22 -7.37 2.73
CA LYS A 85 -34.02 -7.01 1.96
C LYS A 85 -33.49 -5.63 2.35
N ASN A 86 -34.37 -4.67 2.59
CA ASN A 86 -34.00 -3.32 3.02
C ASN A 86 -33.44 -3.32 4.45
N MET A 87 -34.05 -4.05 5.39
CA MET A 87 -33.52 -4.21 6.75
C MET A 87 -32.11 -4.81 6.77
N LYS A 88 -31.83 -5.79 5.91
CA LYS A 88 -30.49 -6.38 5.79
C LYS A 88 -29.46 -5.40 5.23
N LYS A 89 -29.87 -4.51 4.31
CA LYS A 89 -29.00 -3.43 3.81
C LYS A 89 -28.72 -2.39 4.90
N ASP A 90 -29.75 -1.97 5.62
CA ASP A 90 -29.61 -1.00 6.71
C ASP A 90 -28.73 -1.52 7.85
N LEU A 91 -28.89 -2.80 8.22
CA LEU A 91 -28.05 -3.42 9.24
C LEU A 91 -26.56 -3.42 8.83
N LYS A 92 -26.28 -3.76 7.56
CA LYS A 92 -24.91 -3.73 7.02
C LYS A 92 -24.36 -2.30 7.00
N LEU A 93 -25.16 -1.33 6.59
CA LEU A 93 -24.75 0.07 6.52
C LEU A 93 -24.44 0.62 7.92
N ARG A 94 -25.23 0.25 8.94
CA ARG A 94 -24.94 0.59 10.35
C ARG A 94 -23.64 -0.04 10.85
N GLN A 95 -23.39 -1.31 10.52
CA GLN A 95 -22.15 -1.99 10.89
C GLN A 95 -20.93 -1.33 10.25
N GLN A 96 -21.03 -0.95 8.97
CA GLN A 96 -19.98 -0.23 8.26
C GLN A 96 -19.74 1.16 8.84
N ASN A 97 -20.79 1.92 9.13
CA ASN A 97 -20.66 3.24 9.74
C ASN A 97 -20.00 3.16 11.12
N LYS A 98 -20.34 2.15 11.93
CA LYS A 98 -19.67 1.95 13.22
C LYS A 98 -18.17 1.64 13.06
N LEU A 99 -17.81 0.82 12.07
CA LEU A 99 -16.41 0.55 11.75
C LEU A 99 -15.68 1.83 11.30
N ILE A 100 -16.33 2.66 10.49
CA ILE A 100 -15.78 3.94 10.03
C ILE A 100 -15.52 4.86 11.23
N THR A 101 -16.50 5.03 12.13
CA THR A 101 -16.33 5.87 13.31
C THR A 101 -15.22 5.36 14.25
N ASP A 102 -15.10 4.03 14.39
CA ASP A 102 -14.05 3.41 15.21
C ASP A 102 -12.65 3.56 14.57
N LEU A 103 -12.57 3.63 13.23
CA LEU A 103 -11.33 3.90 12.51
C LEU A 103 -10.96 5.39 12.55
N GLU A 104 -11.94 6.28 12.42
CA GLU A 104 -11.76 7.73 12.53
C GLU A 104 -11.23 8.11 13.92
N SER A 105 -11.79 7.55 15.00
CA SER A 105 -11.30 7.80 16.36
C SER A 105 -9.86 7.33 16.55
N LYS A 106 -9.51 6.14 16.07
CA LYS A 106 -8.12 5.65 16.07
C LYS A 106 -7.17 6.52 15.27
N LEU A 107 -7.63 7.07 14.16
CA LEU A 107 -6.84 7.98 13.33
C LEU A 107 -6.56 9.27 14.10
N VAL A 108 -7.57 9.85 14.75
CA VAL A 108 -7.42 11.03 15.61
C VAL A 108 -6.44 10.76 16.76
N GLU A 109 -6.59 9.64 17.47
CA GLU A 109 -5.65 9.24 18.54
C GLU A 109 -4.22 9.15 18.02
N LYS A 110 -3.99 8.48 16.88
CA LYS A 110 -2.66 8.35 16.30
C LYS A 110 -2.08 9.67 15.81
N THR A 111 -2.91 10.58 15.28
CA THR A 111 -2.45 11.92 14.91
C THR A 111 -2.05 12.76 16.13
N ALA A 112 -2.75 12.60 17.26
CA ALA A 112 -2.40 13.27 18.50
C ALA A 112 -1.08 12.72 19.08
N GLU A 113 -0.91 11.39 19.11
CA GLU A 113 0.34 10.76 19.52
C GLU A 113 1.53 11.21 18.65
N LEU A 114 1.34 11.32 17.33
CA LEU A 114 2.38 11.82 16.43
C LEU A 114 2.76 13.27 16.75
N ALA A 115 1.77 14.14 16.99
CA ALA A 115 2.02 15.53 17.34
C ALA A 115 2.81 15.66 18.66
N GLU A 116 2.45 14.87 19.69
CA GLU A 116 3.19 14.83 20.95
C GLU A 116 4.65 14.38 20.75
N LYS A 117 4.88 13.36 19.91
CA LYS A 117 6.23 12.89 19.59
C LYS A 117 7.04 13.88 18.77
N GLU A 118 6.42 14.60 17.85
CA GLU A 118 7.07 15.68 17.13
C GLU A 118 7.51 16.81 18.06
N ASP A 119 6.68 17.16 19.04
CA ASP A 119 7.03 18.18 20.03
C ASP A 119 8.14 17.72 20.99
N GLU A 120 8.14 16.44 21.40
CA GLU A 120 9.24 15.82 22.15
C GLU A 120 10.57 15.90 21.37
N ILE A 121 10.56 15.58 20.07
CA ILE A 121 11.74 15.68 19.20
C ILE A 121 12.22 17.13 19.08
N LYS A 122 11.31 18.10 18.91
CA LYS A 122 11.68 19.53 18.86
C LYS A 122 12.38 19.96 20.13
N LEU A 123 11.88 19.52 21.30
CA LEU A 123 12.47 19.85 22.59
C LEU A 123 13.89 19.26 22.73
N LEU A 124 14.07 17.98 22.36
CA LEU A 124 15.39 17.34 22.33
C LEU A 124 16.36 18.03 21.37
N LEU A 125 15.89 18.52 20.21
CA LEU A 125 16.73 19.28 19.28
C LEU A 125 17.18 20.62 19.85
N VAL A 126 16.33 21.30 20.63
CA VAL A 126 16.69 22.53 21.35
C VAL A 126 17.75 22.21 22.40
N ASP A 127 17.54 21.19 23.22
CA ASP A 127 18.50 20.76 24.24
C ASP A 127 19.86 20.40 23.64
N MET A 128 19.89 19.64 22.53
CA MET A 128 21.13 19.34 21.83
C MET A 128 21.83 20.59 21.29
N ARG A 129 21.07 21.57 20.79
CA ARG A 129 21.64 22.85 20.34
C ARG A 129 22.23 23.64 21.50
N GLU A 130 21.57 23.63 22.66
CA GLU A 130 22.10 24.28 23.87
C GLU A 130 23.37 23.59 24.39
N VAL A 131 23.39 22.25 24.39
CA VAL A 131 24.60 21.50 24.77
C VAL A 131 25.73 21.80 23.79
N ARG A 132 25.45 21.82 22.49
CA ARG A 132 26.44 22.16 21.46
C ARG A 132 26.91 23.61 21.60
N SER A 133 26.02 24.57 21.85
CA SER A 133 26.39 25.98 21.99
C SER A 133 27.24 26.22 23.24
N LYS A 134 26.90 25.56 24.36
CA LYS A 134 27.73 25.56 25.58
C LYS A 134 29.11 24.95 25.31
N ALA A 135 29.18 23.80 24.63
CA ALA A 135 30.44 23.18 24.26
C ALA A 135 31.30 24.10 23.37
N VAL A 136 30.70 24.73 22.36
CA VAL A 136 31.39 25.70 21.49
C VAL A 136 31.84 26.94 22.27
N ALA A 137 31.04 27.44 23.22
CA ALA A 137 31.41 28.56 24.07
C ALA A 137 32.60 28.23 25.00
N THR A 138 32.75 26.96 25.41
CA THR A 138 33.89 26.49 26.20
C THR A 138 35.11 26.09 25.38
N MET A 139 34.96 25.87 24.07
CA MET A 139 36.08 25.66 23.16
C MET A 139 36.75 27.01 22.90
N GLN A 140 37.98 27.19 23.37
CA GLN A 140 38.82 28.26 22.82
C GLN A 140 38.89 28.07 21.30
N PRO A 141 38.80 29.15 20.49
CA PRO A 141 39.05 29.03 19.06
C PRO A 141 40.40 28.33 18.88
N PRO A 142 40.51 27.33 17.97
CA PRO A 142 41.79 26.69 17.75
C PRO A 142 42.81 27.79 17.49
N GLN A 143 43.83 27.86 18.33
CA GLN A 143 44.97 28.71 18.03
C GLN A 143 45.54 28.14 16.74
N ALA A 144 45.21 28.76 15.61
CA ALA A 144 45.97 28.53 14.40
C ALA A 144 47.39 28.92 14.78
N GLU A 145 48.30 27.95 14.81
CA GLU A 145 49.73 28.22 14.74
C GLU A 145 49.93 28.93 13.40
N THR A 146 49.76 30.26 13.39
CA THR A 146 50.07 31.07 12.24
C THR A 146 51.56 31.02 12.09
N TYR A 147 52.04 30.09 11.26
CA TYR A 147 53.46 30.02 10.94
C TYR A 147 53.92 31.40 10.50
N THR A 148 54.97 31.88 11.14
CA THR A 148 55.56 33.15 10.74
C THR A 148 56.10 33.00 9.31
N ARG A 149 56.15 34.10 8.55
CA ARG A 149 56.68 34.08 7.18
C ARG A 149 58.12 33.50 7.12
N SER A 150 58.88 33.63 8.21
CA SER A 150 60.18 33.01 8.44
C SER A 150 60.11 31.50 8.53
N GLU A 151 59.23 30.93 9.35
CA GLU A 151 59.09 29.47 9.51
C GLU A 151 58.67 28.80 8.20
N LEU A 152 57.73 29.41 7.46
CA LEU A 152 57.33 28.92 6.14
C LEU A 152 58.49 28.97 5.13
N SER A 153 59.34 29.99 5.22
CA SER A 153 60.52 30.12 4.36
C SER A 153 61.58 29.05 4.68
N GLU A 154 61.78 28.75 5.96
CA GLU A 154 62.69 27.71 6.43
C GLU A 154 62.22 26.32 6.00
N LEU A 155 60.94 26.00 6.20
CA LEU A 155 60.32 24.75 5.74
C LEU A 155 60.45 24.56 4.22
N ARG A 156 60.21 25.62 3.43
CA ARG A 156 60.42 25.58 1.97
C ARG A 156 61.87 25.34 1.58
N SER A 157 62.81 25.94 2.30
CA SER A 157 64.25 25.76 2.08
C SER A 157 64.68 24.33 2.41
N GLN A 158 64.18 23.75 3.51
CA GLN A 158 64.43 22.37 3.89
C GLN A 158 63.84 21.38 2.88
N LEU A 159 62.60 21.59 2.46
CA LEU A 159 61.95 20.76 1.43
C LEU A 159 62.77 20.74 0.14
N LYS A 160 63.21 21.91 -0.36
CA LYS A 160 64.06 22.01 -1.56
C LYS A 160 65.43 21.33 -1.40
N LYS A 161 65.99 21.32 -0.18
CA LYS A 161 67.23 20.58 0.10
C LYS A 161 66.99 19.07 0.06
N ASN A 162 65.89 18.62 0.65
CA ASN A 162 65.53 17.21 0.69
C ASN A 162 65.21 16.66 -0.72
N GLU A 163 64.48 17.42 -1.54
CA GLU A 163 64.24 17.07 -2.96
C GLU A 163 65.56 16.87 -3.72
N ARG A 164 66.52 17.79 -3.56
CA ARG A 164 67.85 17.67 -4.19
C ARG A 164 68.65 16.47 -3.68
N GLN A 165 68.48 16.09 -2.42
CA GLN A 165 69.13 14.90 -1.86
C GLN A 165 68.48 13.63 -2.40
N LEU A 166 67.16 13.62 -2.55
CA LEU A 166 66.40 12.54 -3.14
C LEU A 166 66.82 12.31 -4.60
N ASP A 167 66.92 13.38 -5.40
CA ASP A 167 67.39 13.31 -6.80
C ASP A 167 68.80 12.71 -6.89
N LYS A 168 69.69 13.09 -5.98
CA LYS A 168 71.05 12.53 -5.91
C LYS A 168 71.03 11.05 -5.52
N ALA A 169 70.20 10.67 -4.56
CA ALA A 169 70.06 9.28 -4.15
C ALA A 169 69.53 8.42 -5.30
N CYS A 170 68.49 8.88 -6.01
CA CYS A 170 67.97 8.21 -7.22
C CYS A 170 69.05 8.08 -8.29
N HIS A 171 69.87 9.11 -8.50
CA HIS A 171 71.00 9.04 -9.44
C HIS A 171 72.02 7.98 -9.05
N VAL A 172 72.41 7.92 -7.77
CA VAL A 172 73.37 6.93 -7.26
C VAL A 172 72.83 5.52 -7.42
N ILE A 173 71.55 5.31 -7.11
CA ILE A 173 70.89 4.01 -7.29
C ILE A 173 70.88 3.62 -8.77
N GLU A 174 70.53 4.54 -9.67
CA GLU A 174 70.60 4.28 -11.13
C GLU A 174 72.02 3.89 -11.57
N THR A 175 73.06 4.60 -11.10
CA THR A 175 74.45 4.26 -11.44
C THR A 175 74.87 2.89 -10.90
N LEU A 176 74.52 2.56 -9.66
CA LEU A 176 74.84 1.25 -9.08
C LEU A 176 74.12 0.12 -9.82
N MET A 177 72.86 0.32 -10.19
CA MET A 177 72.10 -0.65 -10.97
C MET A 177 72.70 -0.85 -12.38
N ASN A 178 73.23 0.20 -13.00
CA ASN A 178 73.91 0.10 -14.29
C ASN A 178 75.30 -0.57 -14.18
N GLU A 179 75.99 -0.46 -13.04
CA GLU A 179 77.27 -1.12 -12.80
C GLU A 179 77.13 -2.64 -12.55
N LEU A 180 75.97 -3.09 -12.07
CA LEU A 180 75.66 -4.49 -11.78
C LEU A 180 75.16 -5.28 -13.01
N ASP A 181 75.58 -4.85 -14.20
CA ASP A 181 75.13 -5.23 -15.54
C ASP A 181 74.56 -6.67 -15.65
N GLY A 182 73.27 -6.78 -15.99
CA GLY A 182 72.59 -8.04 -16.31
C GLY A 182 71.98 -8.84 -15.15
N THR A 183 72.12 -8.38 -13.90
CA THR A 183 71.58 -9.10 -12.72
C THR A 183 70.20 -8.63 -12.27
N TYR A 184 69.62 -7.58 -12.89
CA TYR A 184 68.31 -7.06 -12.52
C TYR A 184 67.46 -6.71 -13.74
N GLU A 185 66.15 -6.91 -13.62
CA GLU A 185 65.14 -6.47 -14.59
C GLU A 185 64.35 -5.28 -14.02
N ILE A 186 64.37 -4.16 -14.74
CA ILE A 186 63.67 -2.93 -14.35
C ILE A 186 62.42 -2.78 -15.24
N THR A 187 61.25 -2.92 -14.64
CA THR A 187 59.95 -2.66 -15.29
C THR A 187 59.39 -1.31 -14.86
N SER A 188 58.29 -0.86 -15.46
CA SER A 188 57.62 0.40 -15.08
C SER A 188 56.99 0.39 -13.68
N GLU A 189 56.85 -0.78 -13.07
CA GLU A 189 56.16 -0.95 -11.78
C GLU A 189 57.06 -1.47 -10.67
N LYS A 190 58.12 -2.24 -11.00
CA LYS A 190 59.02 -2.86 -10.03
C LYS A 190 60.39 -3.18 -10.58
N VAL A 191 61.35 -3.35 -9.66
CA VAL A 191 62.71 -3.84 -9.94
C VAL A 191 62.85 -5.25 -9.35
N ILE A 192 63.24 -6.19 -10.20
CA ILE A 192 63.40 -7.62 -9.86
C ILE A 192 64.86 -8.01 -10.01
N ASP A 193 65.39 -8.78 -9.07
CA ASP A 193 66.67 -9.47 -9.22
C ASP A 193 66.52 -10.69 -10.11
N SER A 194 67.23 -10.71 -11.24
CA SER A 194 67.18 -11.77 -12.24
C SER A 194 67.81 -13.08 -11.76
N VAL A 195 68.60 -13.05 -10.68
CA VAL A 195 69.27 -14.23 -10.10
C VAL A 195 68.41 -14.92 -9.05
N THR A 196 67.77 -14.13 -8.19
CA THR A 196 66.96 -14.64 -7.07
C THR A 196 65.45 -14.63 -7.35
N GLU A 197 65.03 -13.97 -8.44
CA GLU A 197 63.63 -13.68 -8.79
C GLU A 197 62.87 -12.88 -7.70
N GLU A 198 63.59 -12.23 -6.79
CA GLU A 198 63.02 -11.44 -5.71
C GLU A 198 62.76 -9.99 -6.14
N GLU A 199 61.66 -9.43 -5.65
CA GLU A 199 61.34 -8.02 -5.81
C GLU A 199 62.17 -7.19 -4.83
N LEU A 200 63.04 -6.31 -5.36
CA LEU A 200 63.84 -5.43 -4.51
C LEU A 200 63.02 -4.25 -3.99
N PHE A 201 62.25 -3.63 -4.89
CA PHE A 201 61.34 -2.54 -4.56
C PHE A 201 60.36 -2.27 -5.72
N ASN A 202 59.19 -1.73 -5.40
CA ASN A 202 58.16 -1.35 -6.35
C ASN A 202 57.87 0.16 -6.33
N ARG A 203 57.04 0.60 -7.29
CA ARG A 203 56.65 1.99 -7.47
C ARG A 203 55.87 2.59 -6.30
N ASN A 204 55.13 1.78 -5.55
CA ASN A 204 54.37 2.27 -4.40
C ASN A 204 55.33 2.60 -3.24
N ASP A 205 56.38 1.79 -3.08
CA ASP A 205 57.37 1.96 -2.02
C ASP A 205 58.42 3.03 -2.37
N PHE A 206 58.70 3.25 -3.66
CA PHE A 206 59.73 4.20 -4.09
C PHE A 206 59.39 4.98 -5.37
N GLU A 207 58.26 5.69 -5.37
CA GLU A 207 57.72 6.42 -6.52
C GLU A 207 58.72 7.40 -7.18
N SER A 208 59.55 8.06 -6.37
CA SER A 208 60.51 9.06 -6.84
C SER A 208 61.59 8.46 -7.74
N TYR A 209 62.01 7.22 -7.50
CA TYR A 209 62.96 6.52 -8.38
C TYR A 209 62.32 6.17 -9.73
N PHE A 210 61.09 5.65 -9.73
CA PHE A 210 60.38 5.30 -10.98
C PHE A 210 60.06 6.55 -11.82
N SER A 211 59.76 7.67 -11.17
CA SER A 211 59.58 8.96 -11.82
C SER A 211 60.89 9.42 -12.47
N TYR A 212 62.00 9.32 -11.73
CA TYR A 212 63.34 9.69 -12.18
C TYR A 212 63.80 8.90 -13.42
N ILE A 213 63.66 7.57 -13.42
CA ILE A 213 64.03 6.74 -14.58
C ILE A 213 63.08 6.97 -15.76
N SER A 214 61.80 7.27 -15.52
CA SER A 214 60.82 7.51 -16.59
C SER A 214 61.13 8.79 -17.38
N ASP A 215 61.73 9.79 -16.74
CA ASP A 215 62.14 11.03 -17.41
C ASP A 215 63.46 10.89 -18.17
N ARG A 216 64.32 9.94 -17.78
CA ARG A 216 65.62 9.69 -18.42
C ARG A 216 65.62 8.59 -19.48
N ARG A 217 64.66 7.67 -19.44
CA ARG A 217 64.51 6.56 -20.40
C ARG A 217 63.45 6.84 -21.48
N LYS A 218 62.94 8.09 -21.58
CA LYS A 218 62.17 8.54 -22.76
C LYS A 218 63.11 8.55 -23.99
N PRO A 219 62.69 7.98 -25.14
CA PRO A 219 63.49 8.00 -26.37
C PRO A 219 63.72 9.42 -26.90
#